data_AF-A0A1F9B2K0-F1
#
_entry.id   AF-A0A1F9B2K0-F1
#
_cell.length_a   1.000
_cell.length_b   1.000
_cell.length_c   1.000
_cell.angle_alpha   90.00
_cell.angle_beta   90.00
_cell.angle_gamma   90.00
#
_symmetry.space_group_name_H-M   'P 1'
#
loop_
_entity.id
_entity.type
_entity.pdbx_description
1 polymer ?
#
loop_
_entity_poly.entity_id
_entity_poly.type
_entity_poly.pdbx_seq_one_letter_code
_entity_poly.pdbx_strand_id
1 'polypeptide(L)'
;MKTLRNAKGFTLIELIIIIIILGILSAVAIPKYIDMKTDAEKGTAKGILGGLAGAENILFSKYIISTANTYDNASIVANAGISGGATATVPAASGSGTITLPNNATYTYTYTKGSATSAGLYTPGNF
;
A
#
# COMPACT_ATOMS: atom_id res chain seq x y z
N MET A 1 36.06 47.04 -29.49
CA MET A 1 34.61 47.35 -29.53
C MET A 1 33.88 46.29 -28.72
N LYS A 2 33.13 46.68 -27.67
CA LYS A 2 32.41 45.77 -26.79
C LYS A 2 30.98 45.64 -27.30
N THR A 3 30.62 44.49 -27.87
CA THR A 3 29.28 44.23 -28.38
C THR A 3 28.31 44.11 -27.20
N LEU A 4 27.37 45.05 -27.10
CA LEU A 4 26.28 44.99 -26.13
C LEU A 4 25.27 43.93 -26.61
N ARG A 5 25.18 42.82 -25.87
CA ARG A 5 24.21 41.77 -26.13
C ARG A 5 22.82 42.30 -25.79
N ASN A 6 21.90 42.33 -26.76
CA ASN A 6 20.49 42.63 -26.53
C ASN A 6 19.88 41.53 -25.65
N ALA A 7 19.69 41.82 -24.37
CA ALA A 7 18.90 40.97 -23.49
C ALA A 7 17.42 41.17 -23.85
N LYS A 8 16.85 40.24 -24.63
CA LYS A 8 15.39 40.16 -24.79
C LYS A 8 14.80 39.77 -23.44
N GLY A 9 14.15 40.72 -22.77
CA GLY A 9 13.35 40.45 -21.57
C GLY A 9 12.06 39.71 -21.93
N PHE A 10 11.53 38.97 -20.96
CA PHE A 10 10.22 38.29 -21.05
C PHE A 10 9.10 39.35 -21.01
N THR A 11 8.08 39.23 -21.86
CA THR A 11 6.95 40.15 -21.87
C THR A 11 5.95 39.79 -20.76
N LEU A 12 5.24 40.80 -20.24
CA LEU A 12 4.17 40.58 -19.27
C LEU A 12 3.05 39.69 -19.83
N ILE A 13 2.75 39.83 -21.14
CA ILE A 13 1.71 39.03 -21.79
C ILE A 13 2.11 37.55 -21.90
N GLU A 14 3.39 37.25 -22.11
CA GLU A 14 3.88 35.87 -22.06
C GLU A 14 3.61 35.28 -20.68
N LEU A 15 3.99 35.96 -19.59
CA LEU A 15 3.78 35.42 -18.25
C LEU A 15 2.29 35.16 -17.95
N ILE A 16 1.40 36.06 -18.38
CA ILE A 16 -0.05 35.93 -18.21
C ILE A 16 -0.60 34.72 -18.98
N ILE A 17 -0.20 34.53 -20.24
CA ILE A 17 -0.65 33.39 -21.03
C ILE A 17 -0.15 32.07 -20.44
N ILE A 18 1.09 32.02 -19.93
CA ILE A 18 1.64 30.82 -19.29
C ILE A 18 0.81 30.41 -18.06
N ILE A 19 0.48 31.34 -17.16
CA ILE A 19 -0.31 31.00 -15.97
C ILE A 19 -1.74 30.59 -16.32
N ILE A 20 -2.33 31.14 -17.40
CA ILE A 20 -3.64 30.73 -17.90
C ILE A 20 -3.59 29.28 -18.41
N ILE A 21 -2.59 28.94 -19.23
CA ILE A 21 -2.42 27.58 -19.75
C ILE A 21 -2.17 26.60 -18.60
N LEU A 22 -1.26 26.93 -17.67
CA LEU A 22 -1.00 26.11 -16.49
C LEU A 22 -2.25 25.97 -15.60
N GLY A 23 -3.08 27.01 -15.50
CA GLY A 23 -4.36 26.96 -14.79
C GLY A 23 -5.32 25.94 -15.39
N ILE A 24 -5.51 25.96 -16.72
CA ILE A 24 -6.39 25.01 -17.42
C ILE A 24 -5.87 23.58 -17.29
N LEU A 25 -4.56 23.38 -17.51
CA LEU A 25 -3.94 22.05 -17.37
C LEU A 25 -4.07 21.52 -15.94
N SER A 26 -3.84 22.37 -14.94
CA SER A 26 -3.94 21.99 -13.52
C SER A 26 -5.36 21.61 -13.12
N ALA A 27 -6.36 22.32 -13.63
CA ALA A 27 -7.77 22.04 -13.35
C ALA A 27 -8.19 20.63 -13.75
N VAL A 28 -7.63 20.09 -14.85
CA VAL A 28 -7.93 18.73 -15.33
C VAL A 28 -6.95 17.69 -14.76
N ALA A 29 -5.68 18.04 -14.60
CA ALA A 29 -4.64 17.10 -14.18
C ALA A 29 -4.71 16.76 -12.68
N ILE A 30 -5.05 17.71 -11.82
CA ILE A 30 -5.04 17.51 -10.37
C ILE A 30 -6.06 16.45 -9.92
N PRO A 31 -7.35 16.50 -10.32
CA PRO A 31 -8.32 15.48 -9.89
C PRO A 31 -7.89 14.08 -10.33
N LYS A 32 -7.47 13.94 -11.60
CA LYS A 32 -6.99 12.68 -12.14
C LYS A 32 -5.75 12.15 -11.40
N TYR A 33 -4.83 13.02 -11.02
CA TYR A 33 -3.64 12.62 -10.26
C TYR A 33 -4.02 12.10 -8.87
N ILE A 34 -4.98 12.72 -8.19
CA ILE A 34 -5.48 12.26 -6.88
C ILE A 34 -6.14 10.89 -6.99
N ASP A 35 -6.96 10.67 -8.02
CA ASP A 35 -7.60 9.38 -8.28
C ASP A 35 -6.56 8.29 -8.55
N MET A 36 -5.60 8.55 -9.46
CA MET A 36 -4.52 7.62 -9.77
C MET A 36 -3.68 7.27 -8.54
N LYS A 37 -3.39 8.25 -7.68
CA LYS A 37 -2.68 8.03 -6.42
C LYS A 37 -3.48 7.11 -5.50
N THR A 38 -4.77 7.38 -5.33
CA THR A 38 -5.67 6.56 -4.49
C THR A 38 -5.77 5.12 -5.00
N ASP A 39 -5.86 4.94 -6.32
CA ASP A 39 -5.93 3.60 -6.92
C ASP A 39 -4.61 2.84 -6.80
N ALA A 40 -3.48 3.53 -6.95
CA ALA A 40 -2.16 2.95 -6.69
C ALA A 40 -2.04 2.49 -5.23
N GLU A 41 -2.46 3.31 -4.28
CA GLU A 41 -2.44 2.97 -2.85
C GLU A 41 -3.33 1.76 -2.52
N LYS A 42 -4.56 1.72 -3.06
CA LYS A 42 -5.44 0.54 -2.96
C LYS A 42 -4.82 -0.70 -3.59
N GLY A 43 -4.16 -0.56 -4.73
CA GLY A 43 -3.45 -1.64 -5.41
C GLY A 43 -2.32 -2.21 -4.55
N THR A 44 -1.51 -1.34 -3.94
CA THR A 44 -0.46 -1.75 -2.98
C THR A 44 -1.06 -2.46 -1.77
N ALA A 45 -2.12 -1.92 -1.16
CA ALA A 45 -2.79 -2.56 -0.03
C ALA A 45 -3.31 -3.96 -0.40
N LYS A 46 -3.96 -4.12 -1.56
CA LYS A 46 -4.41 -5.42 -2.06
C LYS A 46 -3.26 -6.39 -2.32
N GLY A 47 -2.14 -5.90 -2.86
CA GLY A 47 -0.94 -6.72 -3.06
C GLY A 47 -0.38 -7.26 -1.74
N ILE A 48 -0.33 -6.40 -0.71
CA ILE A 48 0.09 -6.79 0.64
C ILE A 48 -0.88 -7.82 1.24
N LEU A 49 -2.20 -7.65 1.08
CA LEU A 49 -3.18 -8.66 1.52
C LEU A 49 -2.97 -10.01 0.84
N GLY A 50 -2.69 -10.02 -0.46
CA GLY A 50 -2.37 -11.25 -1.18
C GLY A 50 -1.11 -11.93 -0.65
N GLY A 51 -0.07 -11.15 -0.33
CA GLY A 51 1.15 -11.65 0.31
C GLY A 51 0.90 -12.24 1.69
N LEU A 52 0.01 -11.62 2.47
CA LEU A 52 -0.39 -12.08 3.80
C LEU A 52 -1.17 -13.41 3.75
N ALA A 53 -2.13 -13.53 2.81
CA ALA A 53 -2.83 -14.77 2.54
C ALA A 53 -1.88 -15.89 2.06
N GLY A 54 -0.91 -15.56 1.20
CA GLY A 54 0.11 -16.52 0.76
C GLY A 54 1.00 -16.99 1.92
N ALA A 55 1.44 -16.06 2.77
CA ALA A 55 2.26 -16.36 3.94
C ALA A 55 1.52 -17.26 4.94
N GLU A 56 0.23 -17.00 5.18
CA GLU A 56 -0.60 -17.87 6.03
C GLU A 56 -0.67 -19.30 5.47
N ASN A 57 -0.93 -19.47 4.17
CA ASN A 57 -1.00 -20.80 3.55
C ASN A 57 0.33 -21.56 3.65
N ILE A 58 1.46 -20.88 3.50
CA ILE A 58 2.79 -21.49 3.66
C ILE A 58 3.01 -21.94 5.10
N LEU A 59 2.66 -21.10 6.08
CA LEU A 59 2.80 -21.44 7.50
C LEU A 59 1.85 -22.57 7.91
N PHE A 60 0.62 -22.55 7.41
CA PHE A 60 -0.33 -23.65 7.57
C PHE A 60 0.21 -24.97 6.98
N SER A 61 0.81 -24.91 5.79
CA SER A 61 1.42 -26.09 5.17
C SER A 61 2.57 -26.65 6.03
N LYS A 62 3.38 -25.78 6.66
CA LYS A 62 4.45 -26.21 7.59
C LYS A 62 3.90 -26.82 8.88
N TYR A 63 2.75 -26.35 9.34
CA TYR A 63 2.05 -26.82 10.52
C TYR A 63 1.50 -28.25 10.33
N ILE A 64 0.82 -28.52 9.21
CA ILE A 64 0.24 -29.85 8.95
C ILE A 64 1.31 -30.93 8.74
N ILE A 65 2.52 -30.55 8.32
CA ILE A 65 3.65 -31.47 8.12
C ILE A 65 4.36 -31.79 9.45
N SER A 66 4.36 -30.85 10.40
CA SER A 66 4.97 -31.05 11.71
C SER A 66 4.21 -30.26 12.78
N THR A 67 3.61 -31.00 13.71
CA THR A 67 2.83 -30.45 14.82
C THR A 67 3.67 -29.63 15.82
N ALA A 68 5.00 -29.68 15.73
CA ALA A 68 5.91 -28.82 16.48
C ALA A 68 6.01 -27.39 15.90
N ASN A 69 5.62 -27.18 14.63
CA ASN A 69 5.67 -25.88 13.97
C ASN A 69 4.39 -25.10 14.23
N THR A 70 4.24 -24.46 15.38
CA THR A 70 3.17 -23.47 15.60
C THR A 70 3.53 -22.14 14.94
N TYR A 71 2.53 -21.41 14.42
CA TYR A 71 2.70 -20.05 13.93
C TYR A 71 1.60 -19.15 14.48
N ASP A 72 1.91 -17.86 14.58
CA ASP A 72 0.99 -16.82 15.04
C ASP A 72 0.85 -15.72 13.99
N ASN A 73 0.03 -14.72 14.31
CA ASN A 73 -0.24 -13.60 13.41
C ASN A 73 1.01 -12.74 13.14
N ALA A 74 1.94 -12.65 14.11
CA ALA A 74 3.22 -11.98 13.89
C ALA A 74 4.09 -12.73 12.87
N SER A 75 4.06 -14.06 12.90
CA SER A 75 4.75 -14.93 11.96
C SER A 75 4.20 -14.80 10.55
N ILE A 76 2.87 -14.64 10.40
CA ILE A 76 2.22 -14.38 9.10
C ILE A 76 2.72 -13.05 8.53
N VAL A 77 2.67 -11.97 9.31
CA VAL A 77 3.14 -10.64 8.86
C VAL A 77 4.63 -10.67 8.50
N ALA A 78 5.45 -11.36 9.29
CA ALA A 78 6.88 -11.51 9.02
C ALA A 78 7.16 -12.28 7.72
N ASN A 79 6.40 -13.36 7.45
CA ASN A 79 6.56 -14.16 6.23
C ASN A 79 5.90 -13.53 4.99
N ALA A 80 5.01 -12.56 5.16
CA ALA A 80 4.42 -11.82 4.05
C ALA A 80 5.43 -10.95 3.29
N GLY A 81 6.64 -10.75 3.84
CA GLY A 81 7.74 -10.07 3.15
C GLY A 81 7.41 -8.62 2.80
N ILE A 82 6.61 -7.95 3.62
CA ILE A 82 6.15 -6.58 3.39
C ILE A 82 7.37 -5.65 3.39
N SER A 83 7.53 -4.89 2.29
CA SER A 83 8.67 -4.00 2.07
C SER A 83 8.19 -2.61 1.63
N GLY A 84 9.13 -1.67 1.53
CA GLY A 84 8.85 -0.30 1.10
C GLY A 84 8.25 0.60 2.18
N GLY A 85 8.40 0.25 3.46
CA GLY A 85 7.91 1.04 4.59
C GLY A 85 6.42 0.87 4.91
N ALA A 86 5.71 0.01 4.17
CA ALA A 86 4.37 -0.40 4.52
C ALA A 86 4.40 -1.38 5.71
N THR A 87 3.36 -1.36 6.53
CA THR A 87 3.19 -2.27 7.66
C THR A 87 1.80 -2.89 7.62
N ALA A 88 1.67 -4.14 8.03
CA ALA A 88 0.37 -4.79 8.23
C ALA A 88 0.24 -5.21 9.69
N THR A 89 -0.97 -5.07 10.22
CA THR A 89 -1.36 -5.54 11.54
C THR A 89 -2.46 -6.57 11.36
N VAL A 90 -2.20 -7.79 11.82
CA VAL A 90 -3.17 -8.88 11.94
C VAL A 90 -3.51 -9.03 13.43
N PRO A 91 -4.68 -8.57 13.89
CA PRO A 91 -5.05 -8.67 15.30
C PRO A 91 -5.11 -10.13 15.75
N ALA A 92 -4.85 -10.38 17.04
CA ALA A 92 -4.86 -11.75 17.61
C ALA A 92 -6.24 -12.44 17.55
N ALA A 93 -7.31 -11.67 17.41
CA ALA A 93 -8.69 -12.12 17.25
C ALA A 93 -9.19 -11.87 15.82
N SER A 94 -10.15 -12.69 15.36
CA SER A 94 -10.92 -12.41 14.14
C SER A 94 -11.58 -11.04 14.24
N GLY A 95 -11.64 -10.32 13.12
CA GLY A 95 -12.22 -8.99 13.06
C GLY A 95 -11.63 -8.21 11.90
N SER A 96 -11.06 -7.04 12.20
CA SER A 96 -10.53 -6.13 11.19
C SER A 96 -9.04 -5.91 11.41
N GLY A 97 -8.22 -6.24 10.42
CA GLY A 97 -6.80 -5.87 10.38
C GLY A 97 -6.55 -4.59 9.60
N THR A 98 -5.35 -4.05 9.71
CA THR A 98 -4.97 -2.80 9.04
C THR A 98 -3.69 -2.95 8.23
N ILE A 99 -3.63 -2.26 7.09
CA ILE A 99 -2.40 -2.03 6.33
C ILE A 99 -2.15 -0.53 6.34
N THR A 100 -0.99 -0.13 6.83
CA THR A 100 -0.55 1.27 6.82
C THR A 100 0.54 1.43 5.78
N LEU A 101 0.29 2.27 4.78
CA LEU A 101 1.25 2.60 3.73
C LEU A 101 2.28 3.64 4.22
N PRO A 102 3.38 3.85 3.49
CA PRO A 102 4.45 4.77 3.88
C PRO A 102 4.00 6.24 3.99
N ASN A 103 2.92 6.58 3.30
CA ASN A 103 2.27 7.89 3.35
C ASN A 103 1.30 8.05 4.55
N ASN A 104 1.30 7.10 5.48
CA ASN A 104 0.40 7.02 6.63
C ASN A 104 -1.09 6.84 6.27
N ALA A 105 -1.39 6.40 5.04
CA ALA A 105 -2.74 5.98 4.68
C ALA A 105 -3.01 4.57 5.25
N THR A 106 -4.10 4.42 5.98
CA THR A 106 -4.49 3.14 6.58
C THR A 106 -5.70 2.55 5.87
N TYR A 107 -5.55 1.33 5.40
CA TYR A 107 -6.61 0.53 4.80
C TYR A 107 -7.01 -0.58 5.75
N THR A 108 -8.31 -0.78 5.94
CA THR A 108 -8.85 -1.85 6.78
C THR A 108 -9.27 -3.02 5.92
N TYR A 109 -8.99 -4.24 6.38
CA TYR A 109 -9.44 -5.48 5.76
C TYR A 109 -10.09 -6.36 6.82
N THR A 110 -10.98 -7.25 6.38
CA THR A 110 -11.63 -8.21 7.26
C THR A 110 -10.76 -9.46 7.38
N TYR A 111 -10.41 -9.82 8.59
CA TYR A 111 -9.65 -11.01 8.90
C TYR A 111 -10.52 -12.01 9.67
N THR A 112 -10.73 -13.18 9.10
CA THR A 112 -11.26 -14.31 9.87
C THR A 112 -10.07 -15.13 10.35
N LYS A 113 -9.91 -15.25 11.66
CA LYS A 113 -8.84 -16.08 12.23
C LYS A 113 -9.14 -17.55 11.99
N GLY A 114 -8.10 -18.26 11.57
CA GLY A 114 -7.97 -19.69 11.76
C GLY A 114 -8.22 -20.12 13.21
N SER A 115 -9.14 -21.06 13.44
CA SER A 115 -9.31 -21.59 14.80
C SER A 115 -8.26 -22.67 15.04
N ALA A 116 -7.52 -22.56 16.15
CA ALA A 116 -6.86 -23.71 16.74
C ALA A 116 -7.95 -24.58 17.37
N THR A 117 -8.36 -25.66 16.70
CA THR A 117 -9.18 -26.66 17.39
C THR A 117 -8.31 -27.34 18.44
N SER A 118 -8.92 -27.76 19.55
CA SER A 118 -8.32 -28.24 20.80
C SER A 118 -7.38 -29.45 20.69
N ALA A 119 -7.07 -29.88 19.47
CA ALA A 119 -6.13 -30.96 19.13
C ALA A 119 -4.97 -30.46 18.25
N GLY A 120 -4.63 -29.16 18.30
CA GLY A 120 -3.55 -28.64 17.47
C GLY A 120 -3.86 -28.81 15.98
N LEU A 121 -5.02 -28.32 15.54
CA LEU A 121 -5.28 -28.07 14.13
C LEU A 121 -5.64 -26.60 13.98
N TYR A 122 -4.70 -25.78 13.53
CA TYR A 122 -4.94 -24.37 13.19
C TYR A 122 -5.41 -24.30 11.74
N THR A 123 -6.66 -23.93 11.47
CA THR A 123 -7.11 -23.76 10.07
C THR A 123 -6.57 -22.45 9.47
N PRO A 124 -6.41 -22.29 8.16
CA PRO A 124 -6.19 -20.97 7.57
C PRO A 124 -7.36 -20.03 7.85
N GLY A 125 -7.05 -18.76 8.07
CA GLY A 125 -7.97 -17.65 8.04
C GLY A 125 -8.26 -17.13 6.64
N ASN A 126 -9.15 -16.15 6.56
CA ASN A 126 -9.43 -15.41 5.33
C ASN A 126 -9.11 -13.93 5.54
N PHE A 127 -8.44 -13.31 4.55
CA PHE A 127 -8.08 -11.90 4.49
C PHE A 127 -8.97 -11.11 3.53
#